data_AF-A0A319D0F2-F1
#
_entry.id   AF-A0A319D0F2-F1
#
_cell.length_a   1.000
_cell.length_b   1.000
_cell.length_c   1.000
_cell.angle_alpha   90.00
_cell.angle_beta   90.00
_cell.angle_gamma   90.00
#
_symmetry.space_group_name_H-M   'P 1'
#
loop_
_entity.id
_entity.type
_entity.pdbx_description
1 polymer ?
#
loop_
_entity_poly.entity_id
_entity_poly.type
_entity_poly.pdbx_seq_one_letter_code
_entity_poly.pdbx_strand_id
1 'polypeptide(L)'
;MVWKPSTSQDVSEAVYVFRASKTVNAMNAIHIPLRISPGLPKDYTNAPEQPPLCTNLFGTSYLESLRDHATEYCTPDSPASLTCFHTQTKPGDRIDTFCLARGAVFDPSQAKYILPCTLRDLPRTNGMPSLREFHFYWYGTGAGIVIHNGIRIVPPHKNTLNINTTIPPDKQNYTILTKREGGQNFWHSLMEIFSMTLSLDVLQMTPIPDINTSTPLFAPSSIPNTDVTLVDTADAGPFIDLWSLFAHKPVRRLPQPSTTTTTTTDETTPLTPTNLIIPLPGASNPLWHGDWSILPCTSSPLLRTFITRILSFYDLSPVPEADPNTLTITFINRTSTRRLVDAESLLSSLSTSLHTDPKIKIHIQSIDFASLSLLEQLRVISCGGGSSRGAGT
;
A
#
# COMPACT_ATOMS: atom_id res chain seq x y z
N MET A 1 -19.41 2.27 -28.25
CA MET A 1 -19.66 3.61 -28.80
C MET A 1 -18.30 4.29 -28.89
N VAL A 2 -17.78 4.40 -30.10
CA VAL A 2 -16.38 4.77 -30.40
C VAL A 2 -16.33 6.26 -30.70
N TRP A 3 -15.35 6.98 -30.14
CA TRP A 3 -15.06 8.35 -30.53
C TRP A 3 -13.60 8.43 -31.00
N LYS A 4 -13.43 8.77 -32.28
CA LYS A 4 -12.16 9.13 -32.93
C LYS A 4 -12.22 10.62 -33.28
N PRO A 5 -11.10 11.34 -33.17
CA PRO A 5 -10.80 12.41 -34.11
C PRO A 5 -9.67 12.00 -35.07
N SER A 6 -9.79 12.47 -36.30
CA SER A 6 -8.94 12.22 -37.47
C SER A 6 -7.77 13.22 -37.58
N THR A 7 -6.58 12.70 -37.93
CA THR A 7 -5.53 13.16 -38.91
C THR A 7 -5.30 14.67 -39.12
N SER A 8 -4.08 15.22 -39.24
CA SER A 8 -2.88 14.79 -39.99
C SER A 8 -1.66 15.71 -39.76
N GLN A 9 -0.46 15.24 -40.17
CA GLN A 9 0.80 15.97 -40.47
C GLN A 9 1.54 16.59 -39.26
N ASP A 10 2.84 16.40 -39.01
CA ASP A 10 4.02 16.30 -39.89
C ASP A 10 5.12 15.44 -39.24
N VAL A 11 5.88 14.68 -40.04
CA VAL A 11 7.06 13.91 -39.60
C VAL A 11 8.31 14.62 -40.12
N SER A 12 9.10 15.19 -39.21
CA SER A 12 10.48 15.59 -39.51
C SER A 12 11.45 14.75 -38.68
N GLU A 13 12.30 14.02 -39.38
CA GLU A 13 13.41 13.25 -38.84
C GLU A 13 14.42 14.17 -38.15
N ALA A 14 14.73 13.89 -36.89
CA ALA A 14 15.91 14.43 -36.21
C ALA A 14 16.84 13.28 -35.83
N VAL A 15 17.85 13.05 -36.67
CA VAL A 15 18.97 12.14 -36.41
C VAL A 15 19.89 12.82 -35.40
N TYR A 16 19.92 12.36 -34.15
CA TYR A 16 20.90 12.79 -33.16
C TYR A 16 22.08 11.80 -33.11
N VAL A 17 23.25 12.27 -33.55
CA VAL A 17 24.53 11.60 -33.42
C VAL A 17 25.10 11.90 -32.03
N PHE A 18 25.16 10.90 -31.15
CA PHE A 18 25.88 11.02 -29.88
C PHE A 18 27.38 10.78 -30.09
N ARG A 19 28.18 11.84 -30.03
CA ARG A 19 29.64 11.76 -29.80
C ARG A 19 29.89 11.66 -28.30
N ALA A 20 30.45 10.54 -27.85
CA ALA A 20 30.98 10.40 -26.50
C ALA A 20 32.24 11.27 -26.35
N SER A 21 32.26 12.14 -25.34
CA SER A 21 33.48 12.80 -24.87
C SER A 21 33.69 12.43 -23.40
N LYS A 22 34.79 11.71 -23.14
CA LYS A 22 35.30 11.45 -21.80
C LYS A 22 36.06 12.69 -21.34
N THR A 23 35.63 13.29 -20.24
CA THR A 23 36.50 14.10 -19.40
C THR A 23 36.19 13.82 -17.94
N VAL A 24 37.13 13.13 -17.30
CA VAL A 24 37.18 12.88 -15.86
C VAL A 24 37.75 14.15 -15.23
N ASN A 25 37.01 14.78 -14.33
CA ASN A 25 37.57 15.73 -13.38
C ASN A 25 37.31 15.20 -11.97
N ALA A 26 38.40 14.83 -11.30
CA ALA A 26 38.43 14.47 -9.90
C ALA A 26 38.16 15.73 -9.06
N MET A 27 37.10 15.71 -8.26
CA MET A 27 36.91 16.64 -7.15
C MET A 27 36.89 15.85 -5.85
N ASN A 28 37.68 16.33 -4.88
CA ASN A 28 37.90 15.77 -3.56
C ASN A 28 36.59 15.27 -2.91
N ALA A 29 36.49 13.96 -2.73
CA ALA A 29 35.46 13.33 -1.91
C ALA A 29 35.75 13.65 -0.44
N ILE A 30 34.94 14.56 0.13
CA ILE A 30 34.73 14.58 1.58
C ILE A 30 34.14 13.21 1.92
N HIS A 31 34.80 12.45 2.80
CA HIS A 31 34.28 11.20 3.33
C HIS A 31 33.00 11.48 4.12
N ILE A 32 31.85 11.47 3.43
CA ILE A 32 30.55 11.34 4.06
C ILE A 32 30.52 9.91 4.60
N PRO A 33 30.32 9.66 5.90
CA PRO A 33 30.20 8.30 6.40
C PRO A 33 29.04 7.64 5.66
N LEU A 34 29.32 6.47 5.05
CA LEU A 34 28.29 5.63 4.44
C LEU A 34 27.18 5.41 5.48
N ARG A 35 26.01 6.04 5.28
CA ARG A 35 24.84 5.75 6.09
C ARG A 35 24.56 4.26 5.90
N ILE A 36 24.63 3.49 6.99
CA ILE A 36 24.27 2.08 6.98
C ILE A 36 22.75 2.03 6.79
N SER A 37 22.29 1.81 5.57
CA SER A 37 20.86 1.59 5.29
C SER A 37 20.46 0.23 5.87
N PRO A 38 19.29 0.14 6.54
CA PRO A 38 18.65 -1.14 6.73
C PRO A 38 18.48 -1.80 5.35
N GLY A 39 18.71 -3.11 5.29
CA GLY A 39 18.48 -3.88 4.07
C GLY A 39 16.98 -3.97 3.73
N LEU A 40 16.67 -4.51 2.56
CA LEU A 40 15.30 -4.86 2.20
C LEU A 40 14.69 -5.84 3.22
N PRO A 41 13.37 -5.85 3.42
CA PRO A 41 12.69 -6.91 4.16
C PRO A 41 13.09 -8.29 3.64
N LYS A 42 13.24 -9.26 4.54
CA LYS A 42 13.78 -10.60 4.23
C LYS A 42 12.95 -11.39 3.21
N ASP A 43 11.69 -11.02 3.03
CA ASP A 43 10.76 -11.67 2.11
C ASP A 43 11.08 -11.38 0.63
N TYR A 44 11.87 -10.32 0.36
CA TYR A 44 12.31 -10.00 -1.00
C TYR A 44 13.40 -10.97 -1.45
N THR A 45 13.08 -11.78 -2.45
CA THR A 45 14.03 -12.67 -3.12
C THR A 45 14.60 -12.02 -4.37
N ASN A 46 15.77 -12.49 -4.82
CA ASN A 46 16.36 -12.08 -6.10
C ASN A 46 15.38 -12.33 -7.25
N ALA A 47 15.22 -11.32 -8.10
CA ALA A 47 14.44 -11.39 -9.32
C ALA A 47 15.35 -11.76 -10.51
N PRO A 48 14.82 -12.41 -11.55
CA PRO A 48 15.48 -12.44 -12.85
C PRO A 48 15.72 -11.01 -13.37
N GLU A 49 16.76 -10.83 -14.17
CA GLU A 49 16.99 -9.56 -14.85
C GLU A 49 15.81 -9.20 -15.76
N GLN A 50 15.43 -7.93 -15.76
CA GLN A 50 14.31 -7.38 -16.51
C GLN A 50 14.74 -6.08 -17.20
N PRO A 51 14.02 -5.62 -18.24
CA PRO A 51 14.23 -4.28 -18.78
C PRO A 51 14.16 -3.20 -17.69
N PRO A 52 14.92 -2.09 -17.78
CA PRO A 52 14.98 -1.06 -16.73
C PRO A 52 13.60 -0.52 -16.32
N LEU A 53 12.69 -0.34 -17.28
CA LEU A 53 11.30 0.06 -17.00
C LEU A 53 10.62 -0.89 -16.02
N CYS A 54 10.75 -2.21 -16.23
CA CYS A 54 10.13 -3.23 -15.41
C CYS A 54 10.78 -3.31 -14.03
N THR A 55 12.11 -3.20 -13.95
CA THR A 55 12.83 -3.16 -12.66
C THR A 55 12.42 -1.95 -11.83
N ASN A 56 12.29 -0.78 -12.47
CA ASN A 56 11.93 0.47 -11.80
C ASN A 56 10.48 0.51 -11.33
N LEU A 57 9.56 -0.13 -12.06
CA LEU A 57 8.14 -0.18 -11.69
C LEU A 57 7.82 -1.34 -10.75
N PHE A 58 8.30 -2.54 -11.05
CA PHE A 58 7.83 -3.79 -10.45
C PHE A 58 8.88 -4.51 -9.60
N GLY A 59 10.11 -3.99 -9.54
CA GLY A 59 11.22 -4.48 -8.73
C GLY A 59 11.46 -3.66 -7.46
N THR A 60 12.51 -4.01 -6.71
CA THR A 60 12.87 -3.35 -5.44
C THR A 60 13.31 -1.89 -5.65
N SER A 61 13.78 -1.54 -6.84
CA SER A 61 14.15 -0.16 -7.21
C SER A 61 12.98 0.82 -7.08
N TYR A 62 11.73 0.36 -7.16
CA TYR A 62 10.56 1.19 -6.82
C TYR A 62 10.58 1.64 -5.36
N LEU A 63 10.87 0.72 -4.43
CA LEU A 63 10.94 0.99 -2.99
C LEU A 63 12.17 1.82 -2.63
N GLU A 64 13.32 1.50 -3.24
CA GLU A 64 14.57 2.25 -3.09
C GLU A 64 14.37 3.71 -3.54
N SER A 65 13.72 3.91 -4.69
CA SER A 65 13.38 5.25 -5.17
C SER A 65 12.50 6.01 -4.17
N LEU A 66 11.44 5.39 -3.64
CA LEU A 66 10.61 6.01 -2.59
C LEU A 66 11.45 6.41 -1.36
N ARG A 67 12.28 5.50 -0.85
CA ARG A 67 13.19 5.73 0.29
C ARG A 67 14.11 6.93 0.02
N ASP A 68 14.73 6.95 -1.16
CA ASP A 68 15.77 7.92 -1.50
C ASP A 68 15.18 9.32 -1.78
N HIS A 69 13.87 9.40 -2.04
CA HIS A 69 13.10 10.64 -2.17
C HIS A 69 12.28 10.98 -0.92
N ALA A 70 12.76 10.55 0.26
CA ALA A 70 12.21 10.98 1.55
C ALA A 70 12.49 12.48 1.81
N THR A 71 11.45 13.23 2.15
CA THR A 71 11.49 14.67 2.42
C THR A 71 10.89 14.97 3.80
N GLU A 72 11.65 15.64 4.65
CA GLU A 72 11.17 16.12 5.96
C GLU A 72 10.50 17.50 5.81
N TYR A 73 9.24 17.57 6.22
CA TYR A 73 8.37 18.76 6.11
C TYR A 73 8.37 19.60 7.39
N CYS A 74 8.80 19.07 8.54
CA CYS A 74 8.94 19.83 9.78
C CYS A 74 10.34 20.42 9.92
N THR A 75 10.45 21.59 10.52
CA THR A 75 11.75 22.20 10.86
C THR A 75 12.49 21.34 11.90
N PRO A 76 13.83 21.34 11.93
CA PRO A 76 14.61 20.54 12.89
C PRO A 76 14.29 20.82 14.35
N ASP A 77 13.85 22.05 14.67
CA ASP A 77 13.48 22.46 16.03
C ASP A 77 12.07 22.00 16.44
N SER A 78 11.34 21.32 15.56
CA SER A 78 10.02 20.78 15.88
C SER A 78 10.15 19.51 16.74
N PRO A 79 9.36 19.38 17.82
CA PRO A 79 9.34 18.18 18.66
C PRO A 79 8.69 16.97 17.96
N ALA A 80 7.94 17.20 16.88
CA ALA A 80 7.38 16.18 16.01
C ALA A 80 7.95 16.33 14.59
N SER A 81 7.90 15.25 13.81
CA SER A 81 8.37 15.22 12.43
C SER A 81 7.28 14.76 11.45
N LEU A 82 7.39 15.15 10.19
CA LEU A 82 6.54 14.72 9.09
C LEU A 82 7.43 14.43 7.90
N THR A 83 7.82 13.17 7.75
CA THR A 83 8.62 12.71 6.63
C THR A 83 7.70 12.11 5.59
N CYS A 84 7.70 12.63 4.36
CA CYS A 84 6.95 12.04 3.25
C CYS A 84 7.88 11.50 2.18
N PHE A 85 7.41 10.46 1.49
CA PHE A 85 8.16 9.70 0.50
C PHE A 85 7.45 9.84 -0.83
N HIS A 86 8.20 10.20 -1.85
CA HIS A 86 7.64 10.60 -3.14
C HIS A 86 8.14 9.69 -4.24
N THR A 87 7.25 9.36 -5.18
CA THR A 87 7.64 8.67 -6.41
C THR A 87 6.86 9.23 -7.58
N GLN A 88 7.51 9.23 -8.73
CA GLN A 88 6.90 9.56 -10.01
C GLN A 88 7.29 8.44 -10.97
N THR A 89 6.38 7.49 -11.14
CA THR A 89 6.55 6.30 -11.98
C THR A 89 6.58 6.62 -13.47
N LYS A 90 6.00 7.77 -13.87
CA LYS A 90 6.06 8.30 -15.22
C LYS A 90 6.42 9.80 -15.20
N PRO A 91 7.52 10.23 -15.84
CA PRO A 91 7.90 11.64 -15.88
C PRO A 91 6.77 12.54 -16.40
N GLY A 92 6.52 13.65 -15.70
CA GLY A 92 5.44 14.59 -16.02
C GLY A 92 4.04 14.15 -15.61
N ASP A 93 3.90 12.98 -14.98
CA ASP A 93 2.65 12.51 -14.38
C ASP A 93 2.53 12.99 -12.92
N ARG A 94 1.52 12.51 -12.18
CA ARG A 94 1.36 12.81 -10.75
C ARG A 94 2.54 12.30 -9.91
N ILE A 95 2.73 12.94 -8.75
CA ILE A 95 3.66 12.51 -7.71
C ILE A 95 2.87 11.74 -6.66
N ASP A 96 3.16 10.45 -6.55
CA ASP A 96 2.57 9.58 -5.55
C ASP A 96 3.30 9.73 -4.21
N THR A 97 2.53 9.87 -3.13
CA THR A 97 3.07 10.27 -1.82
C THR A 97 2.47 9.45 -0.68
N PHE A 98 3.32 8.99 0.22
CA PHE A 98 2.93 8.50 1.54
C PHE A 98 3.77 9.19 2.62
N CYS A 99 3.34 9.17 3.88
CA CYS A 99 4.02 9.90 4.96
C CYS A 99 4.11 9.11 6.26
N LEU A 100 5.12 9.46 7.06
CA LEU A 100 5.28 9.08 8.46
C LEU A 100 5.32 10.35 9.30
N ALA A 101 4.33 10.52 10.18
CA ALA A 101 4.33 11.57 11.19
C ALA A 101 4.76 10.98 12.54
N ARG A 102 5.82 11.52 13.15
CA ARG A 102 6.32 11.03 14.45
C ARG A 102 5.96 12.00 15.56
N GLY A 103 5.54 11.47 16.71
CA GLY A 103 5.19 12.28 17.88
C GLY A 103 3.83 12.96 17.80
N ALA A 104 2.87 12.38 17.07
CA ALA A 104 1.51 12.87 17.03
C ALA A 104 0.73 12.46 18.28
N VAL A 105 -0.26 13.25 18.68
CA VAL A 105 -1.09 12.98 19.85
C VAL A 105 -2.57 13.07 19.49
N PHE A 106 -3.38 12.08 19.87
CA PHE A 106 -4.81 12.12 19.61
C PHE A 106 -5.52 13.10 20.56
N ASP A 107 -6.22 14.09 20.01
CA ASP A 107 -7.09 15.00 20.73
C ASP A 107 -8.55 14.54 20.58
N PRO A 108 -9.16 13.97 21.64
CA PRO A 108 -10.53 13.48 21.59
C PRO A 108 -11.55 14.60 21.41
N SER A 109 -11.24 15.84 21.83
CA SER A 109 -12.17 16.98 21.71
C SER A 109 -12.38 17.41 20.26
N GLN A 110 -11.34 17.27 19.44
CA GLN A 110 -11.37 17.62 18.01
C GLN A 110 -11.51 16.39 17.11
N ALA A 111 -11.45 15.19 17.69
CA ALA A 111 -11.36 13.93 16.97
C ALA A 111 -10.27 13.93 15.88
N LYS A 112 -9.11 14.52 16.20
CA LYS A 112 -7.95 14.64 15.29
C LYS A 112 -6.65 14.36 16.02
N TYR A 113 -5.65 13.92 15.27
CA TYR A 113 -4.28 13.89 15.76
C TYR A 113 -3.64 15.27 15.66
N ILE A 114 -3.04 15.74 16.74
CA ILE A 114 -2.28 16.98 16.78
C ILE A 114 -0.82 16.65 16.50
N LEU A 115 -0.24 17.34 15.52
CA LEU A 115 1.17 17.23 15.17
C LEU A 115 1.87 18.56 15.47
N PRO A 116 2.66 18.66 16.56
CA PRO A 116 3.38 19.87 16.93
C PRO A 116 4.61 20.05 16.03
N CYS A 117 4.39 20.60 14.84
CA CYS A 117 5.34 20.73 13.76
C CYS A 117 5.25 22.12 13.12
N THR A 118 6.37 22.84 13.11
CA THR A 118 6.52 24.04 12.29
C THR A 118 6.95 23.59 10.89
N LEU A 119 6.07 23.79 9.90
CA LEU A 119 6.33 23.42 8.52
C LEU A 119 7.51 24.21 7.94
N ARG A 120 8.36 23.53 7.19
CA ARG A 120 9.44 24.13 6.39
C ARG A 120 8.87 24.79 5.15
N ASP A 121 9.51 25.88 4.75
CA ASP A 121 9.38 26.37 3.39
C ASP A 121 10.30 25.56 2.48
N LEU A 122 9.73 24.62 1.72
CA LEU A 122 10.47 23.75 0.83
C LEU A 122 10.57 24.41 -0.56
N PRO A 123 11.80 24.68 -1.07
CA PRO A 123 11.95 25.28 -2.39
C PRO A 123 11.36 24.39 -3.48
N ARG A 124 10.52 24.98 -4.35
CA ARG A 124 9.95 24.29 -5.52
C ARG A 124 10.98 23.68 -6.46
N THR A 125 12.21 24.19 -6.44
CA THR A 125 13.33 23.70 -7.24
C THR A 125 13.72 22.25 -6.93
N ASN A 126 13.31 21.71 -5.78
CA ASN A 126 13.62 20.34 -5.39
C ASN A 126 12.67 19.31 -6.01
N GLY A 127 11.67 19.73 -6.79
CA GLY A 127 10.71 18.83 -7.43
C GLY A 127 9.72 18.17 -6.45
N MET A 128 9.80 18.49 -5.16
CA MET A 128 8.93 17.94 -4.12
C MET A 128 7.66 18.78 -3.97
N PRO A 129 6.47 18.15 -3.90
CA PRO A 129 5.21 18.89 -3.76
C PRO A 129 5.09 19.49 -2.36
N SER A 130 4.52 20.69 -2.23
CA SER A 130 4.04 21.16 -0.93
C SER A 130 2.86 20.31 -0.45
N LEU A 131 2.55 20.34 0.85
CA LEU A 131 1.43 19.57 1.41
C LEU A 131 0.09 19.86 0.72
N ARG A 132 -0.11 21.08 0.19
CA ARG A 132 -1.32 21.49 -0.53
C ARG A 132 -1.37 20.98 -1.97
N GLU A 133 -0.23 20.59 -2.51
CA GLU A 133 -0.06 20.08 -3.88
C GLU A 133 -0.07 18.53 -3.90
N PHE A 134 -0.26 17.88 -2.75
CA PHE A 134 -0.45 16.42 -2.69
C PHE A 134 -1.65 16.01 -3.55
N HIS A 135 -1.44 15.00 -4.37
CA HIS A 135 -2.44 14.58 -5.34
C HIS A 135 -3.73 14.09 -4.68
N PHE A 136 -4.86 14.43 -5.30
CA PHE A 136 -6.18 13.94 -4.92
C PHE A 136 -6.56 12.76 -5.80
N TYR A 137 -6.76 11.61 -5.17
CA TYR A 137 -7.12 10.37 -5.85
C TYR A 137 -8.63 10.20 -5.91
N TRP A 138 -9.09 9.28 -6.76
CA TRP A 138 -10.50 8.90 -6.79
C TRP A 138 -11.00 8.46 -5.42
N TYR A 139 -12.30 8.65 -5.22
CA TYR A 139 -12.97 8.44 -3.94
C TYR A 139 -12.44 9.32 -2.80
N GLY A 140 -11.57 10.30 -3.09
CA GLY A 140 -10.96 11.18 -2.10
C GLY A 140 -10.03 10.41 -1.17
N THR A 141 -9.08 9.64 -1.69
CA THR A 141 -8.04 8.96 -0.89
C THR A 141 -6.69 9.67 -1.03
N GLY A 142 -5.66 9.14 -0.35
CA GLY A 142 -4.29 9.65 -0.40
C GLY A 142 -3.87 10.52 0.78
N ALA A 143 -2.57 10.75 0.90
CA ALA A 143 -1.97 11.42 2.06
C ALA A 143 -2.54 12.82 2.30
N GLY A 144 -2.79 13.60 1.23
CA GLY A 144 -3.38 14.94 1.35
C GLY A 144 -4.74 14.93 2.05
N ILE A 145 -5.62 13.99 1.69
CA ILE A 145 -6.94 13.86 2.32
C ILE A 145 -6.82 13.37 3.76
N VAL A 146 -6.00 12.36 4.02
CA VAL A 146 -5.82 11.80 5.36
C VAL A 146 -5.24 12.85 6.32
N ILE A 147 -4.22 13.60 5.88
CA ILE A 147 -3.65 14.69 6.66
C ILE A 147 -4.71 15.76 6.93
N HIS A 148 -5.42 16.23 5.91
CA HIS A 148 -6.45 17.26 6.07
C HIS A 148 -7.56 16.85 7.05
N ASN A 149 -8.05 15.62 6.94
CA ASN A 149 -9.19 15.15 7.72
C ASN A 149 -8.79 14.65 9.11
N GLY A 150 -7.68 13.94 9.23
CA GLY A 150 -7.28 13.25 10.46
C GLY A 150 -6.21 13.96 11.29
N ILE A 151 -5.49 14.94 10.72
CA ILE A 151 -4.33 15.57 11.38
C ILE A 151 -4.46 17.09 11.40
N ARG A 152 -4.17 17.69 12.56
CA ARG A 152 -4.01 19.13 12.72
C ARG A 152 -2.54 19.43 13.02
N ILE A 153 -1.86 19.95 12.01
CA ILE A 153 -0.46 20.40 12.12
C ILE A 153 -0.45 21.79 12.76
N VAL A 154 0.28 21.95 13.86
CA VAL A 154 0.40 23.24 14.55
C VAL A 154 1.85 23.55 14.91
N PRO A 155 2.26 24.83 14.89
CA PRO A 155 3.52 25.25 15.48
C PRO A 155 3.60 24.80 16.95
N PRO A 156 4.78 24.38 17.45
CA PRO A 156 4.93 23.83 18.81
C PRO A 156 4.42 24.77 19.91
N HIS A 157 4.62 26.07 19.77
CA HIS A 157 4.16 27.09 20.73
C HIS A 157 2.63 27.24 20.79
N LYS A 158 1.87 26.68 19.85
CA LYS A 158 0.40 26.66 19.84
C LYS A 158 -0.18 25.32 20.31
N ASN A 159 0.68 24.37 20.68
CA ASN A 159 0.23 23.10 21.23
C ASN A 159 -0.06 23.28 22.73
N THR A 160 -1.33 23.12 23.11
CA THR A 160 -1.80 23.26 24.50
C THR A 160 -1.98 21.92 25.19
N LEU A 161 -1.69 20.80 24.51
CA LEU A 161 -1.87 19.47 25.07
C LEU A 161 -0.74 19.10 26.04
N ASN A 162 -1.11 18.47 27.16
CA ASN A 162 -0.18 17.85 28.10
C ASN A 162 0.36 16.53 27.51
N ILE A 163 1.57 16.55 26.93
CA ILE A 163 2.15 15.41 26.22
C ILE A 163 3.18 14.71 27.11
N ASN A 164 3.13 13.38 27.16
CA ASN A 164 4.19 12.59 27.76
C ASN A 164 5.44 12.57 26.87
N THR A 165 6.47 13.33 27.23
CA THR A 165 7.75 13.42 26.50
C THR A 165 8.77 12.36 26.94
N THR A 166 8.46 11.51 27.92
CA THR A 166 9.43 10.55 28.47
C THR A 166 9.37 9.17 27.82
N ILE A 167 8.54 8.98 26.79
CA ILE A 167 8.37 7.66 26.14
C ILE A 167 9.60 7.33 25.30
N PRO A 168 10.32 6.23 25.61
CA PRO A 168 11.49 5.82 24.85
C PRO A 168 11.16 5.44 23.40
N PRO A 169 12.10 5.61 22.44
CA PRO A 169 11.92 5.20 21.05
C PRO A 169 11.50 3.73 20.85
N ASP A 170 11.97 2.81 21.71
CA ASP A 170 11.65 1.38 21.68
C ASP A 170 10.24 1.03 22.19
N LYS A 171 9.52 2.01 22.75
CA LYS A 171 8.14 1.86 23.24
C LYS A 171 7.12 2.66 22.43
N GLN A 172 7.49 3.10 21.23
CA GLN A 172 6.61 3.92 20.40
C GLN A 172 5.45 3.09 19.83
N ASN A 173 4.25 3.65 19.93
CA ASN A 173 3.07 3.14 19.26
C ASN A 173 3.05 3.59 17.80
N TYR A 174 2.41 2.78 16.96
CA TYR A 174 2.17 3.13 15.56
C TYR A 174 0.68 3.03 15.26
N THR A 175 0.22 3.90 14.37
CA THR A 175 -1.14 3.91 13.84
C THR A 175 -1.05 4.03 12.33
N ILE A 176 -1.55 3.02 11.61
CA ILE A 176 -1.79 3.13 10.17
C ILE A 176 -3.07 3.95 10.00
N LEU A 177 -2.92 5.23 9.68
CA LEU A 177 -4.02 6.17 9.50
C LEU A 177 -4.37 6.25 8.02
N THR A 178 -5.56 5.80 7.64
CA THR A 178 -5.92 5.67 6.23
C THR A 178 -7.39 5.98 5.96
N LYS A 179 -7.69 6.36 4.71
CA LYS A 179 -9.05 6.47 4.19
C LYS A 179 -9.24 5.48 3.06
N ARG A 180 -10.27 4.63 3.16
CA ARG A 180 -10.55 3.63 2.14
C ARG A 180 -11.38 4.18 0.98
N GLU A 181 -11.40 3.45 -0.14
CA GLU A 181 -12.21 3.73 -1.34
C GLU A 181 -13.65 3.21 -1.24
N GLY A 182 -13.94 2.32 -0.28
CA GLY A 182 -15.31 1.82 -0.04
C GLY A 182 -15.40 0.40 0.50
N GLY A 183 -14.27 -0.33 0.61
CA GLY A 183 -14.14 -1.60 1.33
C GLY A 183 -14.87 -2.82 0.75
N GLN A 184 -15.75 -2.66 -0.24
CA GLN A 184 -16.57 -3.74 -0.81
C GLN A 184 -16.00 -4.33 -2.10
N ASN A 185 -15.20 -3.57 -2.85
CA ASN A 185 -14.62 -4.04 -4.09
C ASN A 185 -13.29 -4.74 -3.83
N PHE A 186 -13.19 -6.01 -4.22
CA PHE A 186 -12.00 -6.84 -4.03
C PHE A 186 -10.74 -6.24 -4.66
N TRP A 187 -10.82 -5.79 -5.92
CA TRP A 187 -9.68 -5.21 -6.62
C TRP A 187 -9.19 -3.94 -5.93
N HIS A 188 -10.09 -3.00 -5.64
CA HIS A 188 -9.73 -1.76 -4.96
C HIS A 188 -9.14 -2.03 -3.57
N SER A 189 -9.76 -2.93 -2.80
CA SER A 189 -9.29 -3.29 -1.46
C SER A 189 -7.89 -3.91 -1.51
N LEU A 190 -7.64 -4.87 -2.41
CA LEU A 190 -6.31 -5.43 -2.57
C LEU A 190 -5.29 -4.38 -3.02
N MET A 191 -5.69 -3.42 -3.84
CA MET A 191 -4.80 -2.35 -4.25
C MET A 191 -4.40 -1.43 -3.10
N GLU A 192 -5.33 -1.16 -2.18
CA GLU A 192 -5.06 -0.41 -0.95
C GLU A 192 -4.12 -1.18 -0.01
N ILE A 193 -4.34 -2.49 0.21
CA ILE A 193 -3.46 -3.33 1.04
C ILE A 193 -2.07 -3.47 0.39
N PHE A 194 -1.99 -3.58 -0.94
CA PHE A 194 -0.72 -3.61 -1.65
C PHE A 194 0.04 -2.30 -1.47
N SER A 195 -0.61 -1.15 -1.69
CA SER A 195 -0.02 0.16 -1.46
C SER A 195 0.47 0.35 -0.02
N MET A 196 -0.33 -0.08 0.98
CA MET A 196 0.10 -0.10 2.38
C MET A 196 1.35 -0.97 2.58
N THR A 197 1.36 -2.18 2.03
CA THR A 197 2.51 -3.10 2.13
C THR A 197 3.79 -2.45 1.60
N LEU A 198 3.72 -1.80 0.43
CA LEU A 198 4.86 -1.08 -0.15
C LEU A 198 5.33 0.06 0.75
N SER A 199 4.42 0.86 1.31
CA SER A 199 4.78 1.94 2.24
C SER A 199 5.50 1.41 3.48
N LEU A 200 5.00 0.31 4.07
CA LEU A 200 5.59 -0.31 5.26
C LEU A 200 6.95 -0.94 4.96
N ASP A 201 7.16 -1.49 3.77
CA ASP A 201 8.46 -2.00 3.34
C ASP A 201 9.49 -0.89 3.15
N VAL A 202 9.08 0.26 2.59
CA VAL A 202 9.94 1.45 2.50
C VAL A 202 10.36 1.90 3.90
N LEU A 203 9.44 1.94 4.87
CA LEU A 203 9.79 2.29 6.26
C LEU A 203 10.74 1.28 6.92
N GLN A 204 10.65 0.00 6.57
CA GLN A 204 11.57 -1.05 7.05
C GLN A 204 12.97 -0.96 6.47
N MET A 205 13.15 -0.31 5.32
CA MET A 205 14.45 -0.09 4.70
C MET A 205 14.96 1.36 4.84
N THR A 206 14.19 2.24 5.48
CA THR A 206 14.58 3.63 5.70
C THR A 206 15.18 3.79 7.09
N PRO A 207 16.44 4.24 7.24
CA PRO A 207 17.03 4.48 8.56
C PRO A 207 16.36 5.65 9.28
N ILE A 208 16.26 5.57 10.61
CA ILE A 208 15.93 6.73 11.44
C ILE A 208 16.99 7.83 11.21
N PRO A 209 16.59 9.07 10.88
CA PRO A 209 17.52 10.19 10.78
C PRO A 209 18.34 10.37 12.06
N ASP A 210 19.60 10.79 11.93
CA ASP A 210 20.47 11.26 13.02
C ASP A 210 21.01 10.21 14.00
N ILE A 211 20.81 8.92 13.69
CA ILE A 211 21.47 7.83 14.39
C ILE A 211 22.35 7.08 13.38
N ASN A 212 23.65 6.92 13.66
CA ASN A 212 24.56 6.06 12.88
C ASN A 212 24.26 4.56 13.10
N THR A 213 22.98 4.18 13.06
CA THR A 213 22.52 2.81 13.22
C THR A 213 21.73 2.40 11.99
N SER A 214 21.72 1.10 11.71
CA SER A 214 20.84 0.48 10.70
C SER A 214 19.40 0.33 11.21
N THR A 215 18.96 1.15 12.17
CA THR A 215 17.63 1.04 12.78
C THR A 215 16.59 1.63 11.83
N PRO A 216 15.61 0.85 11.38
CA PRO A 216 14.61 1.33 10.43
C PRO A 216 13.52 2.18 11.11
N LEU A 217 12.79 2.99 10.32
CA LEU A 217 11.64 3.79 10.79
C LEU A 217 10.47 2.92 11.28
N PHE A 218 10.35 1.70 10.75
CA PHE A 218 9.42 0.68 11.20
C PHE A 218 10.11 -0.68 11.18
N ALA A 219 9.86 -1.55 12.16
CA ALA A 219 10.46 -2.88 12.22
C ALA A 219 9.39 -3.94 12.49
N PRO A 220 9.66 -5.23 12.21
CA PRO A 220 8.76 -6.31 12.61
C PRO A 220 8.41 -6.32 14.10
N SER A 221 9.34 -5.89 14.97
CA SER A 221 9.10 -5.73 16.41
C SER A 221 8.10 -4.61 16.76
N SER A 222 7.80 -3.71 15.82
CA SER A 222 6.78 -2.65 15.98
C SER A 222 5.36 -3.18 15.77
N ILE A 223 5.17 -4.26 15.00
CA ILE A 223 3.85 -4.82 14.63
C ILE A 223 2.92 -5.07 15.85
N PRO A 224 3.39 -5.64 16.98
CA PRO A 224 2.56 -5.81 18.17
C PRO A 224 2.00 -4.51 18.74
N ASN A 225 2.67 -3.38 18.50
CA ASN A 225 2.30 -2.06 19.00
C ASN A 225 1.58 -1.19 17.96
N THR A 226 1.29 -1.74 16.78
CA THR A 226 0.63 -1.03 15.68
C THR A 226 -0.88 -1.28 15.69
N ASP A 227 -1.68 -0.22 15.56
CA ASP A 227 -3.10 -0.27 15.22
C ASP A 227 -3.39 0.31 13.83
N VAL A 228 -4.63 0.13 13.37
CA VAL A 228 -5.15 0.75 12.14
C VAL A 228 -6.29 1.68 12.53
N THR A 229 -6.25 2.92 12.08
CA THR A 229 -7.34 3.89 12.24
C THR A 229 -7.86 4.32 10.89
N LEU A 230 -9.14 4.04 10.64
CA LEU A 230 -9.84 4.44 9.43
C LEU A 230 -10.48 5.82 9.60
N VAL A 231 -10.26 6.73 8.65
CA VAL A 231 -10.88 8.06 8.64
C VAL A 231 -12.16 8.13 7.80
N ASP A 232 -12.54 7.03 7.15
CA ASP A 232 -13.82 6.88 6.46
C ASP A 232 -14.93 6.32 7.38
N THR A 233 -16.16 6.43 6.91
CA THR A 233 -17.36 5.89 7.58
C THR A 233 -17.89 4.64 6.89
N ALA A 234 -17.15 4.05 5.95
CA ALA A 234 -17.62 2.87 5.25
C ALA A 234 -17.66 1.66 6.19
N ASP A 235 -18.51 0.69 5.85
CA ASP A 235 -18.55 -0.59 6.55
C ASP A 235 -17.19 -1.28 6.50
N ALA A 236 -16.96 -2.21 7.42
CA ALA A 236 -15.68 -2.94 7.48
C ALA A 236 -15.39 -3.61 6.13
N GLY A 237 -16.41 -4.19 5.51
CA GLY A 237 -16.28 -4.95 4.28
C GLY A 237 -15.61 -6.32 4.53
N PRO A 238 -15.64 -7.20 3.53
CA PRO A 238 -15.17 -8.58 3.67
C PRO A 238 -13.65 -8.74 3.71
N PHE A 239 -12.88 -7.65 3.52
CA PHE A 239 -11.41 -7.65 3.42
C PHE A 239 -10.74 -6.85 4.55
N ILE A 240 -11.47 -6.57 5.62
CA ILE A 240 -11.00 -5.69 6.71
C ILE A 240 -9.81 -6.28 7.49
N ASP A 241 -9.77 -7.61 7.60
CA ASP A 241 -8.75 -8.37 8.30
C ASP A 241 -7.37 -8.16 7.70
N LEU A 242 -7.26 -8.03 6.37
CA LEU A 242 -6.00 -7.75 5.67
C LEU A 242 -5.30 -6.46 6.10
N TRP A 243 -6.03 -5.48 6.64
CA TRP A 243 -5.40 -4.29 7.22
C TRP A 243 -4.53 -4.61 8.44
N SER A 244 -4.74 -5.76 9.06
CA SER A 244 -3.97 -6.27 10.21
C SER A 244 -2.66 -6.95 9.79
N LEU A 245 -2.31 -6.97 8.50
CA LEU A 245 -1.07 -7.60 8.01
C LEU A 245 0.20 -7.07 8.70
N PHE A 246 0.19 -5.80 9.12
CA PHE A 246 1.28 -5.13 9.86
C PHE A 246 0.84 -4.57 11.22
N ALA A 247 -0.29 -5.04 11.75
CA ALA A 247 -0.87 -4.52 12.98
C ALA A 247 -1.55 -5.62 13.80
N HIS A 248 -1.15 -5.80 15.06
CA HIS A 248 -1.80 -6.75 15.97
C HIS A 248 -2.89 -6.10 16.84
N LYS A 249 -2.94 -4.76 16.92
CA LYS A 249 -4.01 -4.09 17.64
C LYS A 249 -5.25 -3.96 16.75
N PRO A 250 -6.46 -3.85 17.34
CA PRO A 250 -7.70 -3.80 16.58
C PRO A 250 -7.77 -2.62 15.60
N VAL A 251 -8.43 -2.85 14.46
CA VAL A 251 -8.83 -1.78 13.54
C VAL A 251 -9.90 -0.92 14.20
N ARG A 252 -9.69 0.40 14.19
CA ARG A 252 -10.57 1.41 14.78
C ARG A 252 -11.02 2.40 13.72
N ARG A 253 -12.07 3.15 14.03
CA ARG A 253 -12.47 4.33 13.25
C ARG A 253 -12.11 5.58 14.02
N LEU A 254 -11.74 6.63 13.28
CA LEU A 254 -11.61 7.95 13.85
C LEU A 254 -13.01 8.35 14.37
N PRO A 255 -13.12 8.79 15.64
CA PRO A 255 -14.39 9.23 16.19
C PRO A 255 -14.97 10.36 15.34
N GLN A 256 -16.30 10.44 15.24
CA GLN A 256 -16.90 11.66 14.71
C GLN A 256 -16.85 12.75 15.79
N PRO A 257 -16.55 14.00 15.42
CA PRO A 257 -16.64 15.11 16.36
C PRO A 257 -18.08 15.19 16.87
N SER A 258 -18.28 14.77 18.11
CA SER A 258 -19.60 14.77 18.74
C SER A 258 -19.92 16.21 19.14
N THR A 259 -21.11 16.70 18.78
CA THR A 259 -21.57 18.05 19.17
C THR A 259 -21.88 18.17 20.67
N THR A 260 -21.75 17.09 21.45
CA THR A 260 -22.32 16.98 22.80
C THR A 260 -21.45 16.27 23.84
N THR A 261 -20.22 15.86 23.51
CA THR A 261 -19.38 15.13 24.47
C THR A 261 -18.23 16.00 24.94
N THR A 262 -18.48 16.78 26.00
CA THR A 262 -17.46 17.13 26.99
C THR A 262 -17.03 15.85 27.70
N THR A 263 -16.30 14.97 27.00
CA THR A 263 -15.41 14.05 27.69
C THR A 263 -14.38 14.93 28.36
N THR A 264 -14.56 15.13 29.66
CA THR A 264 -13.54 15.68 30.55
C THR A 264 -12.37 14.71 30.51
N THR A 265 -11.50 14.84 29.51
CA THR A 265 -10.11 14.40 29.65
C THR A 265 -9.60 15.12 30.88
N ASP A 266 -9.34 14.37 31.93
CA ASP A 266 -8.66 14.85 33.11
C ASP A 266 -7.35 15.50 32.62
N GLU A 267 -7.30 16.84 32.59
CA GLU A 267 -6.19 17.63 32.01
C GLU A 267 -4.83 17.25 32.63
N THR A 268 -4.87 16.56 33.77
CA THR A 268 -3.74 16.05 34.52
C THR A 268 -3.10 14.78 33.91
N THR A 269 -3.81 14.00 33.08
CA THR A 269 -3.26 12.77 32.49
C THR A 269 -2.48 13.08 31.21
N PRO A 270 -1.15 12.83 31.16
CA PRO A 270 -0.36 13.07 29.96
C PRO A 270 -0.79 12.18 28.80
N LEU A 271 -1.06 12.79 27.65
CA LEU A 271 -1.40 12.08 26.43
C LEU A 271 -0.16 11.39 25.85
N THR A 272 -0.34 10.17 25.37
CA THR A 272 0.74 9.33 24.83
C THR A 272 0.94 9.61 23.34
N PRO A 273 2.15 10.00 22.91
CA PRO A 273 2.48 10.10 21.49
C PRO A 273 2.37 8.77 20.74
N THR A 274 2.03 8.86 19.46
CA THR A 274 2.02 7.77 18.50
C THR A 274 2.63 8.23 17.16
N ASN A 275 3.16 7.27 16.40
CA ASN A 275 3.62 7.49 15.04
C ASN A 275 2.49 7.18 14.07
N LEU A 276 2.18 8.11 13.17
CA LEU A 276 1.15 7.93 12.15
C LEU A 276 1.79 7.53 10.84
N ILE A 277 1.44 6.34 10.34
CA ILE A 277 1.79 5.88 9.00
C ILE A 277 0.60 6.19 8.10
N ILE A 278 0.80 7.04 7.11
CA ILE A 278 -0.21 7.44 6.13
C ILE A 278 0.22 6.79 4.81
N PRO A 279 -0.31 5.60 4.47
CA PRO A 279 0.19 4.81 3.35
C PRO A 279 -0.14 5.44 2.00
N LEU A 280 0.51 4.92 0.97
CA LEU A 280 0.14 5.14 -0.43
C LEU A 280 -1.35 4.77 -0.63
N PRO A 281 -2.12 5.54 -1.42
CA PRO A 281 -3.49 5.16 -1.78
C PRO A 281 -3.51 3.96 -2.74
N GLY A 282 -4.65 3.28 -2.84
CA GLY A 282 -4.78 2.11 -3.73
C GLY A 282 -4.47 2.41 -5.20
N ALA A 283 -4.79 3.61 -5.68
CA ALA A 283 -4.51 3.99 -7.05
C ALA A 283 -3.03 4.27 -7.39
N SER A 284 -2.13 4.38 -6.41
CA SER A 284 -0.73 4.86 -6.63
C SER A 284 0.34 3.78 -6.77
N ASN A 285 0.00 2.51 -6.54
CA ASN A 285 0.99 1.44 -6.67
C ASN A 285 1.28 1.14 -8.16
N PRO A 286 2.42 0.50 -8.47
CA PRO A 286 2.87 0.35 -9.84
C PRO A 286 2.02 -0.62 -10.68
N LEU A 287 1.15 -1.45 -10.09
CA LEU A 287 0.33 -2.41 -10.86
C LEU A 287 -0.63 -1.72 -11.85
N TRP A 288 -1.06 -0.49 -11.55
CA TRP A 288 -1.91 0.29 -12.45
C TRP A 288 -1.22 0.67 -13.78
N HIS A 289 0.11 0.66 -13.85
CA HIS A 289 0.83 1.08 -15.06
C HIS A 289 0.71 0.09 -16.22
N GLY A 290 0.33 -1.17 -15.95
CA GLY A 290 0.08 -2.19 -16.98
C GLY A 290 -1.40 -2.31 -17.40
N ASP A 291 -2.30 -1.55 -16.77
CA ASP A 291 -3.76 -1.75 -16.94
C ASP A 291 -4.25 -1.40 -18.37
N TRP A 292 -3.59 -0.43 -19.01
CA TRP A 292 -3.98 0.08 -20.33
C TRP A 292 -2.94 -0.18 -21.43
N SER A 293 -1.81 -0.78 -21.10
CA SER A 293 -0.71 -1.01 -22.04
C SER A 293 0.04 -2.27 -21.68
N ILE A 294 0.26 -3.13 -22.69
CA ILE A 294 1.04 -4.36 -22.51
C ILE A 294 2.50 -3.95 -22.30
N LEU A 295 3.02 -4.22 -21.09
CA LEU A 295 4.42 -4.03 -20.76
C LEU A 295 5.19 -5.35 -20.93
N PRO A 296 6.45 -5.34 -21.38
CA PRO A 296 7.26 -6.55 -21.55
C PRO A 296 7.85 -7.06 -20.21
N CYS A 297 7.07 -6.94 -19.13
CA CYS A 297 7.48 -7.30 -17.78
C CYS A 297 6.95 -8.69 -17.42
N THR A 298 7.83 -9.58 -17.00
CA THR A 298 7.51 -11.01 -16.77
C THR A 298 7.66 -11.42 -15.30
N SER A 299 8.18 -10.53 -14.46
CA SER A 299 8.38 -10.78 -13.04
C SER A 299 8.15 -9.51 -12.24
N SER A 300 7.58 -9.66 -11.04
CA SER A 300 7.47 -8.58 -10.06
C SER A 300 7.78 -9.12 -8.68
N PRO A 301 8.98 -8.81 -8.13
CA PRO A 301 9.29 -9.04 -6.73
C PRO A 301 8.26 -8.42 -5.78
N LEU A 302 7.77 -7.21 -6.09
CA LEU A 302 6.78 -6.53 -5.27
C LEU A 302 5.47 -7.35 -5.15
N LEU A 303 4.91 -7.76 -6.29
CA LEU A 303 3.68 -8.55 -6.32
C LEU A 303 3.89 -9.94 -5.72
N ARG A 304 5.02 -10.60 -6.00
CA ARG A 304 5.35 -11.91 -5.43
C ARG A 304 5.41 -11.85 -3.91
N THR A 305 6.14 -10.88 -3.35
CA THR A 305 6.24 -10.68 -1.90
C THR A 305 4.85 -10.44 -1.29
N PHE A 306 4.04 -9.59 -1.93
CA PHE A 306 2.68 -9.31 -1.49
C PHE A 306 1.78 -10.56 -1.46
N ILE A 307 1.77 -11.35 -2.54
CA ILE A 307 0.99 -12.59 -2.61
C ILE A 307 1.44 -13.57 -1.54
N THR A 308 2.75 -13.78 -1.38
CA THR A 308 3.31 -14.67 -0.35
C THR A 308 2.89 -14.26 1.05
N ARG A 309 2.87 -12.95 1.34
CA ARG A 309 2.42 -12.42 2.64
C ARG A 309 0.93 -12.61 2.87
N ILE A 310 0.08 -12.38 1.87
CA ILE A 310 -1.36 -12.65 2.00
C ILE A 310 -1.63 -14.13 2.23
N LEU A 311 -0.99 -15.03 1.47
CA LEU A 311 -1.16 -16.46 1.66
C LEU A 311 -0.68 -16.89 3.05
N SER A 312 0.49 -16.41 3.49
CA SER A 312 1.01 -16.65 4.83
C SER A 312 0.09 -16.12 5.93
N PHE A 313 -0.49 -14.92 5.76
CA PHE A 313 -1.42 -14.32 6.72
C PHE A 313 -2.66 -15.19 6.95
N TYR A 314 -3.07 -15.95 5.93
CA TYR A 314 -4.20 -16.88 5.99
C TYR A 314 -3.80 -18.32 6.30
N ASP A 315 -2.54 -18.57 6.68
CA ASP A 315 -1.97 -19.90 6.89
C ASP A 315 -2.15 -20.83 5.67
N LEU A 316 -2.10 -20.25 4.46
CA LEU A 316 -2.21 -20.99 3.20
C LEU A 316 -0.82 -21.27 2.64
N SER A 317 -0.56 -22.54 2.36
CA SER A 317 0.63 -22.96 1.63
C SER A 317 0.53 -22.56 0.15
N PRO A 318 1.67 -22.38 -0.55
CA PRO A 318 1.68 -22.25 -2.00
C PRO A 318 0.85 -23.35 -2.65
N VAL A 319 0.09 -22.99 -3.69
CA VAL A 319 -0.79 -23.92 -4.42
C VAL A 319 0.02 -25.14 -4.85
N PRO A 320 -0.40 -26.37 -4.48
CA PRO A 320 0.25 -27.59 -4.95
C PRO A 320 0.30 -27.62 -6.48
N GLU A 321 1.29 -28.30 -7.07
CA GLU A 321 1.25 -28.56 -8.50
C GLU A 321 -0.06 -29.27 -8.85
N ALA A 322 -0.77 -28.73 -9.83
CA ALA A 322 -2.02 -29.32 -10.30
C ALA A 322 -1.74 -30.73 -10.83
N ASP A 323 -2.64 -31.69 -10.53
CA ASP A 323 -2.59 -33.01 -11.18
C ASP A 323 -2.72 -32.80 -12.70
N PRO A 324 -1.72 -33.19 -13.51
CA PRO A 324 -1.74 -32.96 -14.95
C PRO A 324 -2.90 -33.66 -15.66
N ASN A 325 -3.53 -34.65 -15.01
CA ASN A 325 -4.67 -35.38 -15.54
C ASN A 325 -6.01 -34.87 -15.00
N THR A 326 -6.03 -33.80 -14.20
CA THR A 326 -7.26 -33.20 -13.66
C THR A 326 -7.40 -31.75 -14.10
N LEU A 327 -8.47 -31.47 -14.84
CA LEU A 327 -8.88 -30.12 -15.21
C LEU A 327 -10.02 -29.66 -14.29
N THR A 328 -9.72 -28.72 -13.39
CA THR A 328 -10.72 -28.08 -12.54
C THR A 328 -11.16 -26.75 -13.14
N ILE A 329 -12.44 -26.62 -13.49
CA ILE A 329 -13.06 -25.40 -13.98
C ILE A 329 -13.93 -24.83 -12.86
N THR A 330 -13.55 -23.68 -12.31
CA THR A 330 -14.33 -22.95 -11.31
C THR A 330 -15.01 -21.75 -11.95
N PHE A 331 -16.34 -21.83 -12.10
CA PHE A 331 -17.15 -20.70 -12.52
C PHE A 331 -17.56 -19.87 -11.30
N ILE A 332 -17.15 -18.60 -11.27
CA ILE A 332 -17.56 -17.67 -10.22
C ILE A 332 -18.97 -17.16 -10.54
N ASN A 333 -19.96 -17.74 -9.86
CA ASN A 333 -21.37 -17.42 -10.05
C ASN A 333 -21.73 -16.11 -9.34
N ARG A 334 -21.66 -15.00 -10.07
CA ARG A 334 -22.11 -13.70 -9.56
C ARG A 334 -23.64 -13.70 -9.48
N THR A 335 -24.19 -13.49 -8.28
CA THR A 335 -25.65 -13.52 -8.06
C THR A 335 -26.33 -12.16 -8.25
N SER A 336 -25.58 -11.06 -8.12
CA SER A 336 -26.14 -9.69 -8.16
C SER A 336 -25.91 -8.96 -9.49
N THR A 337 -24.67 -8.90 -9.97
CA THR A 337 -24.26 -8.03 -11.10
C THR A 337 -23.41 -8.78 -12.11
N ARG A 338 -23.45 -8.38 -13.38
CA ARG A 338 -22.65 -8.96 -14.49
C ARG A 338 -22.76 -10.50 -14.54
N ARG A 339 -23.99 -10.99 -14.58
CA ARG A 339 -24.34 -12.42 -14.60
C ARG A 339 -24.18 -12.99 -16.00
N LEU A 340 -23.75 -14.24 -16.11
CA LEU A 340 -23.86 -15.00 -17.34
C LEU A 340 -25.29 -15.54 -17.47
N VAL A 341 -25.97 -15.19 -18.56
CA VAL A 341 -27.31 -15.71 -18.87
C VAL A 341 -27.20 -17.20 -19.15
N ASP A 342 -28.15 -18.00 -18.62
CA ASP A 342 -28.21 -19.46 -18.77
C ASP A 342 -26.93 -20.21 -18.36
N ALA A 343 -26.20 -19.68 -17.37
CA ALA A 343 -24.93 -20.24 -16.89
C ALA A 343 -25.01 -21.75 -16.57
N GLU A 344 -26.09 -22.22 -15.93
CA GLU A 344 -26.28 -23.64 -15.61
C GLU A 344 -26.35 -24.52 -16.86
N SER A 345 -27.13 -24.10 -17.87
CA SER A 345 -27.26 -24.82 -19.14
C SER A 345 -25.93 -24.84 -19.90
N LEU A 346 -25.21 -23.71 -19.91
CA LEU A 346 -23.89 -23.60 -20.54
C LEU A 346 -22.84 -24.49 -19.85
N LEU A 347 -22.80 -24.52 -18.51
CA LEU A 347 -21.89 -25.38 -17.76
C LEU A 347 -22.23 -26.87 -17.92
N SER A 348 -23.52 -27.23 -18.00
CA SER A 348 -23.96 -28.59 -18.30
C SER A 348 -23.54 -29.03 -19.71
N SER A 349 -23.71 -28.15 -20.70
CA SER A 349 -23.30 -28.38 -22.08
C SER A 349 -21.78 -28.54 -22.20
N LEU A 350 -21.02 -27.70 -21.48
CA LEU A 350 -19.57 -27.79 -21.39
C LEU A 350 -19.13 -29.12 -20.77
N SER A 351 -19.74 -29.52 -19.66
CA SER A 351 -19.49 -30.80 -19.01
C SER A 351 -19.69 -31.95 -20.00
N THR A 352 -20.84 -32.00 -20.67
CA THR A 352 -21.18 -33.06 -21.63
C THR A 352 -20.18 -33.13 -22.80
N SER A 353 -19.76 -31.99 -23.34
CA SER A 353 -18.80 -31.95 -24.45
C SER A 353 -17.41 -32.42 -24.04
N LEU A 354 -16.98 -32.08 -22.84
CA LEU A 354 -15.62 -32.32 -22.37
C LEU A 354 -15.39 -33.75 -21.84
N HIS A 355 -16.42 -34.45 -21.37
CA HIS A 355 -16.33 -35.83 -20.85
C HIS A 355 -16.04 -36.91 -21.91
N THR A 356 -15.68 -36.54 -23.13
CA THR A 356 -15.36 -37.46 -24.22
C THR A 356 -13.91 -37.99 -24.18
N ASP A 357 -13.01 -37.37 -23.40
CA ASP A 357 -11.65 -37.86 -23.19
C ASP A 357 -11.51 -38.58 -21.83
N PRO A 358 -11.39 -39.93 -21.81
CA PRO A 358 -11.29 -40.70 -20.56
C PRO A 358 -9.94 -40.53 -19.83
N LYS A 359 -8.96 -39.83 -20.42
CA LYS A 359 -7.64 -39.58 -19.79
C LYS A 359 -7.61 -38.35 -18.91
N ILE A 360 -8.57 -37.44 -19.07
CA ILE A 360 -8.63 -36.17 -18.33
C ILE A 360 -9.85 -36.20 -17.39
N LYS A 361 -9.61 -36.10 -16.09
CA LYS A 361 -10.66 -35.93 -15.08
C LYS A 361 -11.10 -34.48 -15.10
N ILE A 362 -12.36 -34.22 -15.42
CA ILE A 362 -12.87 -32.85 -15.54
C ILE A 362 -13.81 -32.57 -14.39
N HIS A 363 -13.44 -31.59 -13.56
CA HIS A 363 -14.25 -31.16 -12.42
C HIS A 363 -14.76 -29.75 -12.69
N ILE A 364 -16.06 -29.60 -12.94
CA ILE A 364 -16.69 -28.29 -13.13
C ILE A 364 -17.48 -27.96 -11.87
N GLN A 365 -17.24 -26.78 -11.31
CA GLN A 365 -17.95 -26.26 -10.15
C GLN A 365 -18.42 -24.82 -10.39
N SER A 366 -19.56 -24.47 -9.81
CA SER A 366 -20.17 -23.14 -9.86
C SER A 366 -20.33 -22.63 -8.43
N ILE A 367 -19.66 -21.53 -8.08
CA ILE A 367 -19.56 -21.06 -6.69
C ILE A 367 -19.86 -19.57 -6.61
N ASP A 368 -20.76 -19.17 -5.71
CA ASP A 368 -20.98 -17.77 -5.37
C ASP A 368 -19.93 -17.30 -4.35
N PHE A 369 -18.87 -16.66 -4.85
CA PHE A 369 -17.81 -16.13 -3.99
C PHE A 369 -18.29 -15.04 -3.03
N ALA A 370 -19.36 -14.31 -3.34
CA ALA A 370 -19.88 -13.27 -2.45
C ALA A 370 -20.48 -13.86 -1.15
N SER A 371 -20.81 -15.15 -1.16
CA SER A 371 -21.28 -15.89 0.03
C SER A 371 -20.15 -16.43 0.92
N LEU A 372 -18.90 -16.33 0.46
CA LEU A 372 -17.72 -16.89 1.13
C LEU A 372 -16.83 -15.78 1.71
N SER A 373 -16.19 -16.04 2.84
CA SER A 373 -15.08 -15.22 3.33
C SER A 373 -13.91 -15.24 2.34
N LEU A 374 -13.02 -14.23 2.38
CA LEU A 374 -11.85 -14.23 1.49
C LEU A 374 -10.97 -15.47 1.67
N LEU A 375 -10.77 -15.93 2.92
CA LEU A 375 -10.05 -17.16 3.22
C LEU A 375 -10.66 -18.38 2.50
N GLU A 376 -11.99 -18.51 2.51
CA GLU A 376 -12.69 -19.60 1.83
C GLU A 376 -12.58 -19.48 0.31
N GLN A 377 -12.70 -18.28 -0.24
CA GLN A 377 -12.46 -18.03 -1.67
C GLN A 377 -11.04 -18.46 -2.07
N LEU A 378 -10.03 -18.10 -1.28
CA LEU A 378 -8.64 -18.50 -1.53
C LEU A 378 -8.47 -20.01 -1.43
N ARG A 379 -9.10 -20.70 -0.47
CA ARG A 379 -9.08 -22.17 -0.38
C ARG A 379 -9.69 -22.83 -1.60
N VAL A 380 -10.80 -22.32 -2.12
CA VAL A 380 -11.43 -22.84 -3.34
C VAL A 380 -10.49 -22.75 -4.54
N ILE A 381 -9.77 -21.63 -4.70
CA ILE A 381 -8.84 -21.43 -5.83
C ILE A 381 -7.55 -22.24 -5.63
N SER A 382 -7.04 -22.32 -4.40
CA SER A 382 -5.78 -23.01 -4.09
C SER A 382 -5.91 -24.53 -3.99
N CYS A 383 -7.08 -25.06 -3.68
CA CYS A 383 -7.34 -26.50 -3.58
C CYS A 383 -8.16 -27.00 -4.77
N GLY A 384 -7.64 -26.83 -5.99
CA GLY A 384 -8.18 -27.41 -7.22
C GLY A 384 -8.19 -28.95 -7.29
N GLY A 385 -8.30 -29.64 -6.16
CA GLY A 385 -8.49 -31.08 -6.00
C GLY A 385 -9.26 -31.35 -4.70
N GLY A 386 -10.42 -31.99 -4.83
CA GLY A 386 -11.49 -32.00 -3.83
C GLY A 386 -11.09 -32.36 -2.40
N SER A 387 -11.65 -31.60 -1.46
CA SER A 387 -11.98 -32.13 -0.14
C SER A 387 -13.42 -31.76 0.18
N SER A 388 -14.34 -32.62 -0.25
CA SER A 388 -15.57 -32.81 0.48
C SER A 388 -15.21 -33.33 1.87
N ARG A 389 -15.02 -32.41 2.83
CA ARG A 389 -15.26 -32.78 4.23
C ARG A 389 -16.75 -33.01 4.36
N GLY A 390 -17.11 -34.29 4.28
CA GLY A 390 -18.45 -34.74 4.57
C GLY A 390 -18.89 -34.18 5.92
N ALA A 391 -20.09 -33.61 5.92
CA ALA A 391 -20.90 -33.55 7.12
C ALA A 391 -21.08 -34.99 7.61
N GLY A 392 -20.24 -35.41 8.54
CA GLY A 392 -20.47 -36.57 9.38
C GLY A 392 -21.47 -36.16 10.46
N THR A 393 -22.59 -36.87 10.44
CA THR A 393 -23.70 -36.92 11.41
C THR A 393 -23.34 -36.62 12.85
#